data_AF-A0A2V7X4A5-F1
#
_entry.id   AF-A0A2V7X4A5-F1
#
_cell.length_a   1.000
_cell.length_b   1.000
_cell.length_c   1.000
_cell.angle_alpha   90.00
_cell.angle_beta   90.00
_cell.angle_gamma   90.00
#
_symmetry.space_group_name_H-M   'P 1'
#
loop_
_entity.id
_entity.type
_entity.pdbx_description
1 polymer ?
#
loop_
_entity_poly.entity_id
_entity_poly.type
_entity_poly.pdbx_seq_one_letter_code
_entity_poly.pdbx_strand_id
1 'polypeptide(L)'
;MVAPTGGDVSRVRLLRAWQGARCRARVRNAGPSVVTVAEVVLFDVPHSLPPETAIYGEGFQMLSQTGGTVGQPADLGDYTDGKHYRMPQPADATVLYNLLALAPPHEVECVLAFASSRRFAGRFELRRDSLRVVLDTESRALGPGEEWEMEELVFLSGRHRQALLATLGDRIAVNHPPLRTPAPPSGWCSWYCFGPNVTADDVLGNLDVIAREAPGLRYIQVDDGYQPAMG
;
A
#
# COMPACT_ATOMS: atom_id res chain seq x y z
N MET A 1 -1.37 3.46 -20.43
CA MET A 1 -1.85 4.70 -19.78
C MET A 1 -3.31 4.84 -20.08
N VAL A 2 -4.09 5.30 -19.11
CA VAL A 2 -5.53 5.46 -19.23
C VAL A 2 -5.87 6.93 -19.03
N ALA A 3 -6.59 7.52 -19.99
CA ALA A 3 -7.16 8.86 -19.86
C ALA A 3 -8.53 8.78 -19.19
N PRO A 4 -8.92 9.72 -18.30
CA PRO A 4 -10.19 9.64 -17.57
C PRO A 4 -11.43 9.68 -18.48
N THR A 5 -11.33 10.31 -19.65
CA THR A 5 -12.45 10.53 -20.60
C THR A 5 -12.11 10.08 -22.03
N GLY A 6 -11.16 9.16 -22.21
CA GLY A 6 -10.74 8.71 -23.55
C GLY A 6 -9.93 9.75 -24.34
N GLY A 7 -9.33 10.73 -23.65
CA GLY A 7 -8.42 11.69 -24.27
C GLY A 7 -7.20 11.05 -24.93
N ASP A 8 -6.64 11.72 -25.94
CA ASP A 8 -5.51 11.22 -26.71
C ASP A 8 -4.21 11.20 -25.90
N VAL A 9 -3.83 10.00 -25.45
CA VAL A 9 -2.56 9.71 -24.76
C VAL A 9 -1.48 9.16 -25.70
N SER A 10 -1.72 9.17 -27.02
CA SER A 10 -0.81 8.60 -28.03
C SER A 10 0.57 9.26 -28.07
N ARG A 11 0.70 10.49 -27.55
CA ARG A 11 1.96 11.22 -27.43
C ARG A 11 2.55 11.23 -26.03
N VAL A 12 1.88 10.61 -25.06
CA VAL A 12 2.46 10.38 -23.74
C VAL A 12 3.32 9.11 -23.82
N ARG A 13 4.49 9.14 -23.18
CA ARG A 13 5.50 8.09 -23.24
C ARG A 13 5.79 7.60 -21.84
N LEU A 14 5.66 6.29 -21.64
CA LEU A 14 6.10 5.61 -20.42
C LEU A 14 7.48 4.99 -20.68
N LEU A 15 8.47 5.45 -19.92
CA LEU A 15 9.83 4.91 -19.92
C LEU A 15 10.01 4.08 -18.65
N ARG A 16 10.60 2.89 -18.78
CA ARG A 16 10.89 1.97 -17.67
C ARG A 16 12.36 1.60 -17.73
N ALA A 17 13.03 1.62 -16.60
CA ALA A 17 14.42 1.23 -16.46
C ALA A 17 14.57 0.26 -15.29
N TRP A 18 15.09 -0.93 -15.58
CA TRP A 18 15.39 -1.93 -14.58
C TRP A 18 16.86 -1.84 -14.14
N GLN A 19 17.09 -1.95 -12.84
CA GLN A 19 18.41 -2.14 -12.26
C GLN A 19 18.31 -3.23 -11.18
N GLY A 20 18.68 -4.45 -11.58
CA GLY A 20 18.44 -5.65 -10.76
C GLY A 20 16.94 -5.83 -10.53
N ALA A 21 16.55 -6.01 -9.27
CA ALA A 21 15.17 -6.20 -8.83
C ALA A 21 14.27 -4.95 -8.88
N ARG A 22 14.81 -3.78 -9.26
CA ARG A 22 14.11 -2.48 -9.14
C ARG A 22 13.78 -1.92 -10.51
N CYS A 23 12.56 -1.45 -10.67
CA CYS A 23 12.09 -0.71 -11.84
C CYS A 23 11.76 0.73 -11.45
N ARG A 24 12.42 1.69 -12.09
CA ARG A 24 12.01 3.09 -12.09
C ARG A 24 11.29 3.40 -13.38
N ALA A 25 10.24 4.22 -13.28
CA ALA A 25 9.46 4.62 -14.43
C ALA A 25 9.29 6.14 -14.48
N ARG A 26 9.13 6.64 -15.70
CA ARG A 26 8.85 8.06 -15.96
C ARG A 26 7.78 8.18 -17.03
N VAL A 27 6.90 9.15 -16.86
CA VAL A 27 5.85 9.47 -17.83
C VAL A 27 6.10 10.87 -18.36
N ARG A 28 6.25 11.00 -19.68
CA ARG A 28 6.50 12.29 -20.34
C ARG A 28 5.45 12.56 -21.40
N ASN A 29 4.92 13.77 -21.43
CA ASN A 29 4.07 14.23 -22.51
C ASN A 29 4.94 14.81 -23.65
N ALA A 30 5.07 14.09 -24.76
CA ALA A 30 5.78 14.57 -25.95
C ALA A 30 4.86 15.31 -26.94
N GLY A 31 3.61 15.56 -26.55
CA GLY A 31 2.63 16.30 -27.34
C GLY A 31 2.66 17.81 -27.05
N PRO A 32 1.96 18.60 -27.89
CA PRO A 32 1.89 20.05 -27.75
C PRO A 32 0.78 20.54 -26.81
N SER A 33 -0.05 19.64 -26.26
CA SER A 33 -1.23 19.98 -25.46
C SER A 33 -1.20 19.26 -24.11
N VAL A 34 -1.86 19.85 -23.11
CA VAL A 34 -2.04 19.23 -21.79
C VAL A 34 -2.84 17.94 -21.94
N VAL A 35 -2.43 16.89 -21.21
CA VAL A 35 -3.14 15.61 -21.16
C VAL A 35 -3.49 15.29 -19.71
N THR A 36 -4.74 14.94 -19.46
CA THR A 36 -5.16 14.41 -18.15
C THR A 36 -4.94 12.91 -18.12
N VAL A 37 -4.15 12.43 -17.17
CA VAL A 37 -3.84 11.01 -17.00
C VAL A 37 -4.59 10.54 -15.76
N ALA A 38 -5.46 9.54 -15.90
CA ALA A 38 -6.12 8.91 -14.76
C ALA A 38 -5.15 7.95 -14.09
N GLU A 39 -4.57 7.06 -14.90
CA GLU A 39 -3.75 5.97 -14.41
C GLU A 39 -2.62 5.62 -15.38
N VAL A 40 -1.52 5.14 -14.80
CA VAL A 40 -0.37 4.63 -15.54
C VAL A 40 -0.25 3.14 -15.27
N VAL A 41 -0.64 2.33 -16.25
CA VAL A 41 -0.36 0.89 -16.28
C VAL A 41 1.12 0.68 -16.56
N LEU A 42 1.89 0.33 -15.53
CA LEU A 42 3.32 0.03 -15.64
C LEU A 42 3.54 -1.30 -16.34
N PHE A 43 2.74 -2.31 -16.02
CA PHE A 43 2.80 -3.64 -16.59
C PHE A 43 1.39 -4.23 -16.68
N ASP A 44 1.14 -4.98 -17.74
CA ASP A 44 -0.05 -5.80 -17.93
C ASP A 44 0.46 -7.13 -18.49
N VAL A 45 0.55 -8.14 -17.64
CA VAL A 45 1.26 -9.38 -17.95
C VAL A 45 0.33 -10.58 -17.77
N PRO A 46 0.25 -11.49 -18.77
CA PRO A 46 -0.39 -12.77 -18.56
C PRO A 46 0.45 -13.62 -17.62
N HIS A 47 -0.21 -14.48 -16.84
CA HIS A 47 0.45 -15.48 -16.01
C HIS A 47 -0.27 -16.82 -16.08
N SER A 48 0.44 -17.87 -15.66
CA SER A 48 -0.09 -19.23 -15.54
C SER A 48 0.00 -19.76 -14.11
N LEU A 49 -0.03 -18.85 -13.13
CA LEU A 49 -0.06 -19.20 -11.71
C LEU A 49 -1.20 -20.20 -11.43
N PRO A 50 -0.91 -21.32 -10.76
CA PRO A 50 -1.95 -22.25 -10.35
C PRO A 50 -2.98 -21.55 -9.44
N PRO A 51 -4.29 -21.86 -9.54
CA PRO A 51 -5.32 -21.25 -8.70
C PRO A 51 -5.04 -21.36 -7.19
N GLU A 52 -4.35 -22.42 -6.76
CA GLU A 52 -3.95 -22.67 -5.38
C GLU A 52 -2.73 -21.86 -4.92
N THR A 53 -2.13 -21.03 -5.80
CA THR A 53 -1.05 -20.11 -5.45
C THR A 53 -1.49 -19.23 -4.29
N ALA A 54 -0.83 -19.37 -3.15
CA ALA A 54 -1.16 -18.58 -1.97
C ALA A 54 -0.79 -17.12 -2.21
N ILE A 55 -1.66 -16.22 -1.76
CA ILE A 55 -1.46 -14.78 -1.89
C ILE A 55 -1.44 -14.13 -0.52
N TYR A 56 -0.68 -13.04 -0.43
CA TYR A 56 -0.82 -12.05 0.64
C TYR A 56 -0.65 -10.67 0.03
N GLY A 57 -1.49 -9.71 0.40
CA GLY A 57 -1.21 -8.32 0.10
C GLY A 57 -1.91 -7.36 1.03
N GLU A 58 -1.42 -6.13 1.01
CA GLU A 58 -1.93 -5.03 1.82
C GLU A 58 -3.03 -4.28 1.06
N GLY A 59 -3.87 -3.59 1.81
CA GLY A 59 -4.83 -2.64 1.29
C GLY A 59 -4.28 -1.23 1.19
N PHE A 60 -5.11 -0.31 0.74
CA PHE A 60 -4.77 1.11 0.65
C PHE A 60 -4.51 1.71 2.05
N GLN A 61 -5.20 1.18 3.06
CA GLN A 61 -5.00 1.53 4.46
C GLN A 61 -4.49 0.34 5.27
N MET A 62 -4.28 0.57 6.58
CA MET A 62 -3.67 -0.40 7.50
C MET A 62 -4.57 -1.60 7.87
N LEU A 63 -5.89 -1.45 7.82
CA LEU A 63 -6.86 -2.45 8.34
C LEU A 63 -7.41 -3.40 7.26
N SER A 64 -6.96 -3.23 6.02
CA SER A 64 -7.38 -3.98 4.84
C SER A 64 -6.20 -4.84 4.43
N GLN A 65 -6.40 -6.16 4.47
CA GLN A 65 -5.41 -7.15 4.08
C GLN A 65 -6.10 -8.29 3.36
N THR A 66 -5.42 -8.86 2.37
CA THR A 66 -5.95 -9.96 1.56
C THR A 66 -5.02 -11.16 1.65
N GLY A 67 -5.60 -12.33 1.84
CA GLY A 67 -4.94 -13.62 1.83
C GLY A 67 -5.67 -14.61 0.94
N GLY A 68 -5.55 -15.90 1.26
CA GLY A 68 -6.15 -16.98 0.49
C GLY A 68 -5.28 -17.37 -0.71
N THR A 69 -5.90 -17.59 -1.86
CA THR A 69 -5.21 -18.03 -3.08
C THR A 69 -5.63 -17.21 -4.30
N VAL A 70 -4.90 -17.29 -5.41
CA VAL A 70 -5.27 -16.64 -6.69
C VAL A 70 -6.69 -17.02 -7.12
N GLY A 71 -7.08 -18.28 -6.97
CA GLY A 71 -8.40 -18.79 -7.34
C GLY A 71 -9.49 -18.52 -6.31
N GLN A 72 -9.12 -18.25 -5.05
CA GLN A 72 -10.04 -17.99 -3.96
C GLN A 72 -9.41 -16.97 -2.99
N PRO A 73 -9.38 -15.68 -3.36
CA PRO A 73 -8.90 -14.61 -2.49
C PRO A 73 -9.85 -14.44 -1.30
N ALA A 74 -9.30 -14.03 -0.16
CA ALA A 74 -10.07 -13.81 1.06
C ALA A 74 -9.61 -12.55 1.80
N ASP A 75 -10.56 -11.79 2.32
CA ASP A 75 -10.28 -10.67 3.21
C ASP A 75 -9.80 -11.20 4.58
N LEU A 76 -8.72 -10.64 5.11
CA LEU A 76 -8.17 -11.00 6.42
C LEU A 76 -8.63 -10.06 7.55
N GLY A 77 -9.36 -8.99 7.21
CA GLY A 77 -9.88 -8.01 8.17
C GLY A 77 -11.27 -7.49 7.78
N ASP A 78 -11.96 -6.88 8.74
CA ASP A 78 -13.35 -6.42 8.57
C ASP A 78 -13.46 -5.04 7.88
N TYR A 79 -12.38 -4.25 7.90
CA TYR A 79 -12.35 -2.89 7.40
C TYR A 79 -11.73 -2.81 6.00
N THR A 80 -12.27 -3.59 5.05
CA THR A 80 -11.70 -3.70 3.70
C THR A 80 -11.87 -2.43 2.87
N ASP A 81 -10.94 -2.19 1.95
CA ASP A 81 -11.01 -1.03 1.04
C ASP A 81 -12.29 -1.01 0.21
N GLY A 82 -12.69 -2.16 -0.33
CA GLY A 82 -13.83 -2.29 -1.24
C GLY A 82 -15.19 -2.27 -0.52
N LYS A 83 -15.33 -2.94 0.63
CA LYS A 83 -16.63 -3.07 1.33
C LYS A 83 -16.84 -1.96 2.34
N HIS A 84 -15.84 -1.72 3.20
CA HIS A 84 -15.98 -0.73 4.28
C HIS A 84 -15.79 0.69 3.75
N TYR A 85 -14.66 0.95 3.08
CA TYR A 85 -14.33 2.29 2.56
C TYR A 85 -14.94 2.59 1.19
N ARG A 86 -15.52 1.58 0.54
CA ARG A 86 -16.19 1.69 -0.77
C ARG A 86 -15.28 2.27 -1.86
N MET A 87 -13.99 1.98 -1.78
CA MET A 87 -13.04 2.37 -2.81
C MET A 87 -13.40 1.67 -4.13
N PRO A 88 -13.43 2.38 -5.28
CA PRO A 88 -13.70 1.77 -6.57
C PRO A 88 -12.66 0.70 -6.92
N GLN A 89 -13.12 -0.46 -7.40
CA GLN A 89 -12.26 -1.58 -7.81
C GLN A 89 -12.84 -2.26 -9.07
N PRO A 90 -12.00 -2.80 -9.97
CA PRO A 90 -12.47 -3.66 -11.04
C PRO A 90 -13.22 -4.87 -10.47
N ALA A 91 -14.38 -5.19 -11.03
CA ALA A 91 -15.21 -6.31 -10.54
C ALA A 91 -14.58 -7.69 -10.76
N ASP A 92 -13.60 -7.78 -11.66
CA ASP A 92 -12.96 -9.03 -12.10
C ASP A 92 -11.56 -9.25 -11.51
N ALA A 93 -11.10 -8.39 -10.61
CA ALA A 93 -9.76 -8.43 -10.05
C ALA A 93 -9.75 -8.31 -8.53
N THR A 94 -8.77 -8.98 -7.92
CA THR A 94 -8.36 -8.69 -6.54
C THR A 94 -7.41 -7.50 -6.58
N VAL A 95 -7.75 -6.41 -5.88
CA VAL A 95 -6.91 -5.20 -5.82
C VAL A 95 -6.09 -5.22 -4.54
N LEU A 96 -4.77 -5.15 -4.67
CA LEU A 96 -3.82 -5.08 -3.55
C LEU A 96 -2.95 -3.83 -3.72
N TYR A 97 -2.71 -3.09 -2.64
CA TYR A 97 -1.94 -1.85 -2.67
C TYR A 97 -0.54 -2.05 -2.09
N ASN A 98 0.45 -1.42 -2.74
CA ASN A 98 1.86 -1.37 -2.35
C ASN A 98 2.61 -2.69 -2.20
N LEU A 99 2.00 -3.82 -1.85
CA LEU A 99 2.63 -5.11 -1.66
C LEU A 99 1.70 -6.25 -2.11
N LEU A 100 2.26 -7.14 -2.94
CA LEU A 100 1.70 -8.43 -3.32
C LEU A 100 2.79 -9.49 -3.16
N ALA A 101 2.56 -10.46 -2.29
CA ALA A 101 3.35 -11.67 -2.15
C ALA A 101 2.59 -12.87 -2.75
N LEU A 102 3.30 -13.66 -3.54
CA LEU A 102 2.81 -14.86 -4.21
C LEU A 102 3.67 -16.04 -3.79
N ALA A 103 3.04 -17.15 -3.39
CA ALA A 103 3.71 -18.41 -3.07
C ALA A 103 3.08 -19.53 -3.90
N PRO A 104 3.53 -19.71 -5.17
CA PRO A 104 3.03 -20.79 -6.00
C PRO A 104 3.53 -22.15 -5.47
N PRO A 105 2.74 -23.23 -5.57
CA PRO A 105 3.16 -24.54 -5.10
C PRO A 105 4.42 -25.00 -5.81
N HIS A 106 5.40 -25.51 -5.05
CA HIS A 106 6.66 -26.05 -5.58
C HIS A 106 7.56 -25.07 -6.36
N GLU A 107 7.22 -23.79 -6.41
CA GLU A 107 8.03 -22.74 -7.00
C GLU A 107 8.67 -21.85 -5.93
N VAL A 108 9.47 -20.87 -6.37
CA VAL A 108 9.98 -19.82 -5.48
C VAL A 108 8.88 -18.81 -5.18
N GLU A 109 8.94 -18.22 -3.98
CA GLU A 109 8.06 -17.10 -3.65
C GLU A 109 8.46 -15.86 -4.45
N CYS A 110 7.46 -15.04 -4.75
CA CYS A 110 7.65 -13.74 -5.39
C CYS A 110 7.05 -12.64 -4.49
N VAL A 111 7.73 -11.50 -4.39
CA VAL A 111 7.23 -10.27 -3.77
C VAL A 111 7.30 -9.16 -4.81
N LEU A 112 6.15 -8.61 -5.16
CA LEU A 112 6.01 -7.37 -5.92
C LEU A 112 5.62 -6.26 -4.95
N ALA A 113 6.32 -5.14 -4.98
CA ALA A 113 5.98 -4.03 -4.11
C ALA A 113 6.38 -2.68 -4.69
N PHE A 114 5.59 -1.65 -4.38
CA PHE A 114 6.03 -0.27 -4.55
C PHE A 114 6.86 0.12 -3.33
N ALA A 115 8.16 0.30 -3.53
CA ALA A 115 9.08 0.69 -2.47
C ALA A 115 9.08 2.21 -2.21
N SER A 116 8.28 2.97 -2.95
CA SER A 116 7.99 4.37 -2.68
C SER A 116 6.51 4.69 -2.89
N SER A 117 6.06 5.76 -2.25
CA SER A 117 4.73 6.35 -2.42
C SER A 117 4.87 7.84 -2.09
N ARG A 118 5.45 8.59 -3.03
CA ARG A 118 5.73 10.03 -2.89
C ARG A 118 4.58 10.88 -3.40
N ARG A 119 3.90 10.39 -4.43
CA ARG A 119 2.85 11.13 -5.14
C ARG A 119 1.70 10.26 -5.61
N PHE A 120 1.96 9.00 -5.98
CA PHE A 120 0.97 8.15 -6.63
C PHE A 120 0.69 6.88 -5.83
N ALA A 121 -0.56 6.44 -5.85
CA ALA A 121 -0.98 5.19 -5.20
C ALA A 121 -0.71 4.02 -6.13
N GLY A 122 0.17 3.11 -5.70
CA GLY A 122 0.52 1.91 -6.44
C GLY A 122 -0.35 0.72 -6.06
N ARG A 123 -0.94 0.06 -7.05
CA ARG A 123 -1.77 -1.12 -6.86
C ARG A 123 -1.50 -2.22 -7.88
N PHE A 124 -1.84 -3.43 -7.47
CA PHE A 124 -1.80 -4.67 -8.22
C PHE A 124 -3.23 -5.12 -8.44
N GLU A 125 -3.65 -5.29 -9.69
CA GLU A 125 -4.93 -5.89 -10.05
C GLU A 125 -4.64 -7.33 -10.48
N LEU A 126 -4.82 -8.26 -9.55
CA LEU A 126 -4.59 -9.69 -9.76
C LEU A 126 -5.87 -10.35 -10.25
N ARG A 127 -5.81 -10.89 -11.46
CA ARG A 127 -6.88 -11.69 -12.08
C ARG A 127 -6.46 -13.16 -12.08
N ARG A 128 -7.34 -14.02 -12.60
CA ARG A 128 -7.07 -15.47 -12.70
C ARG A 128 -5.88 -15.79 -13.61
N ASP A 129 -5.66 -15.01 -14.66
CA ASP A 129 -4.72 -15.29 -15.76
C ASP A 129 -3.81 -14.10 -16.09
N SER A 130 -3.91 -13.01 -15.34
CA SER A 130 -3.17 -11.79 -15.61
C SER A 130 -2.95 -10.95 -14.36
N LEU A 131 -1.84 -10.23 -14.35
CA LEU A 131 -1.49 -9.26 -13.33
C LEU A 131 -1.27 -7.90 -13.99
N ARG A 132 -2.01 -6.90 -13.52
CA ARG A 132 -1.79 -5.51 -13.92
C ARG A 132 -1.17 -4.73 -12.75
N VAL A 133 -0.11 -3.99 -13.06
CA VAL A 133 0.59 -3.10 -12.12
C VAL A 133 0.25 -1.67 -12.49
N VAL A 134 -0.44 -0.95 -11.60
CA VAL A 134 -1.04 0.36 -11.89
C VAL A 134 -0.59 1.39 -10.87
N LEU A 135 -0.34 2.61 -11.34
CA LEU A 135 -0.24 3.80 -10.50
C LEU A 135 -1.43 4.71 -10.79
N ASP A 136 -2.23 4.98 -9.76
CA ASP A 136 -3.28 5.98 -9.81
C ASP A 136 -2.64 7.37 -9.74
N THR A 137 -2.97 8.20 -10.71
CA THR A 137 -2.44 9.56 -10.84
C THR A 137 -3.48 10.62 -10.50
N GLU A 138 -4.63 10.23 -9.94
CA GLU A 138 -5.72 11.09 -9.49
C GLU A 138 -6.24 12.02 -10.58
N SER A 139 -6.25 11.55 -11.83
CA SER A 139 -6.64 12.37 -12.99
C SER A 139 -5.87 13.69 -13.10
N ARG A 140 -4.57 13.67 -12.79
CA ARG A 140 -3.74 14.88 -12.85
C ARG A 140 -3.40 15.28 -14.28
N ALA A 141 -3.25 16.60 -14.48
CA ALA A 141 -2.87 17.19 -15.75
C ALA A 141 -1.35 17.14 -15.94
N LEU A 142 -0.90 16.64 -17.09
CA LEU A 142 0.49 16.59 -17.53
C LEU A 142 0.68 17.51 -18.74
N GLY A 143 1.40 18.62 -18.53
CA GLY A 143 1.61 19.66 -19.53
C GLY A 143 2.53 19.25 -20.69
N PRO A 144 2.56 20.02 -21.79
CA PRO A 144 3.45 19.78 -22.93
C PRO A 144 4.92 19.74 -22.49
N GLY A 145 5.63 18.66 -22.79
CA GLY A 145 7.03 18.46 -22.42
C GLY A 145 7.27 18.09 -20.95
N GLU A 146 6.26 18.17 -20.08
CA GLU A 146 6.35 17.81 -18.67
C GLU A 146 6.63 16.30 -18.49
N GLU A 147 7.37 15.98 -17.43
CA GLU A 147 7.72 14.62 -17.03
C GLU A 147 7.38 14.40 -15.55
N TRP A 148 6.82 13.23 -15.24
CA TRP A 148 6.67 12.73 -13.88
C TRP A 148 7.63 11.58 -13.63
N GLU A 149 8.32 11.62 -12.49
CA GLU A 149 8.89 10.42 -11.90
C GLU A 149 7.78 9.61 -11.24
N MET A 150 7.71 8.33 -11.58
CA MET A 150 6.74 7.39 -11.02
C MET A 150 7.32 6.69 -9.78
N GLU A 151 6.47 6.00 -9.02
CA GLU A 151 6.92 5.24 -7.86
C GLU A 151 7.80 4.05 -8.25
N GLU A 152 8.77 3.73 -7.38
CA GLU A 152 9.71 2.64 -7.63
C GLU A 152 9.04 1.29 -7.35
N LEU A 153 8.98 0.44 -8.39
CA LEU A 153 8.53 -0.93 -8.28
C LEU A 153 9.71 -1.86 -7.98
N VAL A 154 9.50 -2.82 -7.09
CA VAL A 154 10.44 -3.87 -6.72
C VAL A 154 9.83 -5.23 -7.03
N PHE A 155 10.61 -6.10 -7.68
CA PHE A 155 10.28 -7.50 -7.93
C PHE A 155 11.38 -8.38 -7.34
N LEU A 156 11.04 -9.15 -6.31
CA LEU A 156 11.95 -10.07 -5.62
C LEU A 156 11.43 -11.50 -5.76
N SER A 157 12.35 -12.45 -5.87
CA SER A 157 12.01 -13.87 -5.82
C SER A 157 13.04 -14.67 -5.01
N GLY A 158 12.58 -15.73 -4.34
CA GLY A 158 13.45 -16.57 -3.53
C GLY A 158 12.71 -17.60 -2.70
N ARG A 159 13.47 -18.44 -1.99
CA ARG A 159 12.92 -19.56 -1.19
C ARG A 159 12.46 -19.16 0.22
N HIS A 160 12.77 -17.94 0.65
CA HIS A 160 12.55 -17.49 2.02
C HIS A 160 11.83 -16.15 2.05
N ARG A 161 10.51 -16.17 2.28
CA ARG A 161 9.67 -14.96 2.37
C ARG A 161 10.29 -13.85 3.20
N GLN A 162 10.77 -14.19 4.39
CA GLN A 162 11.28 -13.22 5.36
C GLN A 162 12.52 -12.47 4.83
N ALA A 163 13.38 -13.13 4.05
CA ALA A 163 14.52 -12.47 3.43
C ALA A 163 14.09 -11.50 2.32
N LEU A 164 13.04 -11.85 1.56
CA LEU A 164 12.46 -10.96 0.54
C LEU A 164 11.84 -9.73 1.21
N LEU A 165 11.06 -9.91 2.28
CA LEU A 165 10.45 -8.82 3.03
C LEU A 165 11.49 -7.94 3.73
N ALA A 166 12.57 -8.50 4.28
CA ALA A 166 13.67 -7.72 4.85
C ALA A 166 14.35 -6.85 3.78
N THR A 167 14.63 -7.41 2.61
CA THR A 167 15.20 -6.68 1.47
C THR A 167 14.27 -5.55 1.00
N LEU A 168 12.95 -5.80 0.99
CA LEU A 168 11.96 -4.76 0.70
C LEU A 168 11.96 -3.67 1.78
N GLY A 169 12.01 -4.04 3.06
CA GLY A 169 12.08 -3.11 4.19
C GLY A 169 13.29 -2.17 4.10
N ASP A 170 14.47 -2.71 3.82
CA ASP A 170 15.68 -1.92 3.57
C ASP A 170 15.49 -0.94 2.41
N ARG A 171 14.79 -1.37 1.35
CA ARG A 171 14.54 -0.51 0.19
C ARG A 171 13.53 0.60 0.49
N ILE A 172 12.46 0.30 1.23
CA ILE A 172 11.50 1.29 1.70
C ILE A 172 12.23 2.32 2.56
N ALA A 173 13.10 1.90 3.48
CA ALA A 173 13.88 2.81 4.32
C ALA A 173 14.82 3.74 3.54
N VAL A 174 15.30 3.33 2.35
CA VAL A 174 16.07 4.23 1.46
C VAL A 174 15.17 5.27 0.80
N ASN A 175 13.95 4.89 0.39
CA ASN A 175 13.02 5.81 -0.25
C ASN A 175 12.31 6.75 0.74
N HIS A 176 12.10 6.25 1.96
CA HIS A 176 11.37 6.84 3.07
C HIS A 176 12.11 6.58 4.40
N PRO A 177 13.18 7.34 4.70
CA PRO A 177 13.94 7.14 5.92
C PRO A 177 13.05 7.21 7.17
N PRO A 178 13.06 6.19 8.05
CA PRO A 178 12.23 6.19 9.23
C PRO A 178 12.68 7.29 10.20
N LEU A 179 11.71 7.87 10.91
CA LEU A 179 12.01 8.73 12.06
C LEU A 179 12.72 7.89 13.13
N ARG A 180 13.81 8.42 13.67
CA ARG A 180 14.60 7.74 14.70
C ARG A 180 14.22 8.28 16.07
N THR A 181 13.94 7.39 17.00
CA THR A 181 13.77 7.72 18.41
C THR A 181 14.92 7.12 19.23
N PRO A 182 15.35 7.74 20.35
CA PRO A 182 16.41 7.18 21.20
C PRO A 182 16.06 5.81 21.79
N ALA A 183 14.78 5.59 22.05
CA ALA A 183 14.21 4.30 22.44
C ALA A 183 12.78 4.20 21.86
N PRO A 184 12.24 2.98 21.64
CA PRO A 184 10.83 2.82 21.29
C PRO A 184 9.94 3.48 22.36
N PRO A 185 8.93 4.28 21.97
CA PRO A 185 8.01 4.84 22.95
C PRO A 185 7.23 3.71 23.63
N SER A 186 7.24 3.72 24.96
CA SER A 186 6.43 2.81 25.79
C SER A 186 5.31 3.61 26.43
N GLY A 187 4.06 3.15 26.30
CA GLY A 187 2.94 3.90 26.80
C GLY A 187 1.66 3.08 26.90
N TRP A 188 0.60 3.76 27.34
CA TRP A 188 -0.75 3.24 27.44
C TRP A 188 -1.68 4.04 26.52
N CYS A 189 -2.65 3.37 25.89
CA CYS A 189 -3.66 3.97 25.03
C CYS A 189 -5.06 3.62 25.56
N SER A 190 -5.94 4.62 25.67
CA SER A 190 -7.28 4.45 26.24
C SER A 190 -8.24 3.61 25.38
N TRP A 191 -8.01 3.55 24.07
CA TRP A 191 -8.95 2.97 23.10
C TRP A 191 -9.35 1.53 23.42
N TYR A 192 -8.38 0.67 23.74
CA TYR A 192 -8.64 -0.76 23.95
C TYR A 192 -9.32 -1.08 25.28
N CYS A 193 -9.38 -0.12 26.21
CA CYS A 193 -10.06 -0.28 27.49
C CYS A 193 -11.45 0.37 27.48
N PHE A 194 -11.56 1.57 26.91
CA PHE A 194 -12.74 2.43 27.08
C PHE A 194 -13.42 2.80 25.76
N GLY A 195 -12.70 2.67 24.63
CA GLY A 195 -13.17 3.11 23.33
C GLY A 195 -13.73 4.55 23.37
N PRO A 196 -14.86 4.81 22.70
CA PRO A 196 -15.44 6.15 22.61
C PRO A 196 -16.06 6.67 23.91
N ASN A 197 -16.10 5.86 24.98
CA ASN A 197 -16.73 6.22 26.26
C ASN A 197 -15.70 6.64 27.33
N VAL A 198 -14.45 6.90 26.94
CA VAL A 198 -13.38 7.30 27.87
C VAL A 198 -13.76 8.55 28.65
N THR A 199 -13.55 8.51 29.98
CA THR A 199 -13.74 9.66 30.86
C THR A 199 -12.40 10.18 31.41
N ALA A 200 -12.40 11.41 31.94
CA ALA A 200 -11.23 11.94 32.63
C ALA A 200 -10.84 11.10 33.85
N ASP A 201 -11.84 10.58 34.58
CA ASP A 201 -11.62 9.73 35.76
C ASP A 201 -10.98 8.39 35.37
N ASP A 202 -11.38 7.80 34.24
CA ASP A 202 -10.75 6.58 33.71
C ASP A 202 -9.26 6.81 33.44
N VAL A 203 -8.91 7.92 32.81
CA VAL A 203 -7.52 8.27 32.48
C VAL A 203 -6.70 8.52 33.75
N LEU A 204 -7.22 9.32 34.68
CA LEU A 204 -6.53 9.66 35.93
C LEU A 204 -6.32 8.41 36.83
N GLY A 205 -7.34 7.56 36.95
CA GLY A 205 -7.22 6.31 37.72
C GLY A 205 -6.18 5.36 37.13
N ASN A 206 -6.11 5.23 35.80
CA ASN A 206 -5.08 4.43 35.15
C ASN A 206 -3.67 5.03 35.32
N LEU A 207 -3.55 6.36 35.29
CA LEU A 207 -2.28 7.04 35.53
C LEU A 207 -1.71 6.71 36.92
N ASP A 208 -2.54 6.73 37.96
CA ASP A 208 -2.12 6.40 39.33
C ASP A 208 -1.62 4.96 39.46
N VAL A 209 -2.31 4.01 38.81
CA VAL A 209 -1.89 2.60 38.77
C VAL A 209 -0.58 2.44 38.00
N ILE A 210 -0.46 3.05 36.82
CA ILE A 210 0.74 2.98 35.99
C ILE A 210 1.94 3.55 36.72
N ALA A 211 1.80 4.70 37.39
CA ALA A 211 2.89 5.32 38.14
C ALA A 211 3.42 4.40 39.26
N ARG A 212 2.55 3.61 39.88
CA ARG A 212 2.89 2.69 40.97
C ARG A 212 3.42 1.35 40.46
N GLU A 213 2.81 0.77 39.44
CA GLU A 213 2.97 -0.65 39.08
C GLU A 213 3.70 -0.84 37.74
N ALA A 214 3.65 0.13 36.84
CA ALA A 214 4.27 0.07 35.51
C ALA A 214 4.97 1.38 35.12
N PRO A 215 5.89 1.94 35.95
CA PRO A 215 6.52 3.24 35.72
C PRO A 215 7.38 3.30 34.43
N GLY A 216 7.59 2.16 33.77
CA GLY A 216 8.21 2.08 32.45
C GLY A 216 7.30 2.54 31.29
N LEU A 217 5.99 2.68 31.50
CA LEU A 217 5.07 3.28 30.51
C LEU A 217 5.15 4.80 30.63
N ARG A 218 5.87 5.43 29.71
CA ARG A 218 6.21 6.87 29.77
C ARG A 218 5.21 7.77 29.07
N TYR A 219 4.40 7.22 28.17
CA TYR A 219 3.41 7.96 27.40
C TYR A 219 1.99 7.53 27.76
N ILE A 220 1.09 8.49 27.87
CA ILE A 220 -0.35 8.26 28.03
C ILE A 220 -1.02 8.87 26.80
N GLN A 221 -1.56 8.01 25.94
CA GLN A 221 -2.32 8.39 24.76
C GLN A 221 -3.81 8.34 25.11
N VAL A 222 -4.41 9.52 25.22
CA VAL A 222 -5.87 9.65 25.23
C VAL A 222 -6.34 9.56 23.78
N ASP A 223 -7.03 8.48 23.47
CA ASP A 223 -7.54 8.17 22.12
C ASP A 223 -8.95 8.74 21.90
N ASP A 224 -9.58 8.37 20.78
CA ASP A 224 -10.90 8.83 20.37
C ASP A 224 -11.98 8.67 21.46
N GLY A 225 -12.75 9.73 21.70
CA GLY A 225 -13.86 9.76 22.66
C GLY A 225 -13.86 10.96 23.62
N TYR A 226 -12.72 11.66 23.77
CA TYR A 226 -12.65 12.85 24.63
C TYR A 226 -13.26 14.10 23.97
N GLN A 227 -13.25 14.16 22.64
CA GLN A 227 -13.68 15.31 21.86
C GLN A 227 -15.21 15.40 21.80
N PRO A 228 -15.80 16.60 21.77
CA PRO A 228 -17.26 16.77 21.67
C PRO A 228 -17.82 16.38 20.29
N ALA A 229 -16.98 16.43 19.25
CA ALA A 229 -17.30 16.04 17.88
C ALA A 229 -16.01 15.78 17.08
N MET A 230 -16.11 15.03 15.98
CA MET A 230 -15.00 14.85 15.02
C MET A 230 -14.82 16.13 14.18
N GLY A 231 -13.60 16.66 14.09
CA GLY A 231 -13.27 17.80 13.22
C GLY A 231 -12.26 18.77 13.79
#